data_AF-A0A3R8YRK6-F1
#
_entry.id   AF-A0A3R8YRK6-F1
#
_cell.length_a   1.000
_cell.length_b   1.000
_cell.length_c   1.000
_cell.angle_alpha   90.00
_cell.angle_beta   90.00
_cell.angle_gamma   90.00
#
_symmetry.space_group_name_H-M   'P 1'
#
loop_
_entity.id
_entity.type
_entity.pdbx_description
1 polymer ?
#
loop_
_entity_poly.entity_id
_entity_poly.type
_entity_poly.pdbx_seq_one_letter_code
_entity_poly.pdbx_strand_id
1 'polypeptide(L)'
;MAALRFPCTIFKTQNRMDDYGAEGMRCGDLTEAQLKSHYRLDYISDHVDPYMLTRLSSMDRPQSMFCCNRRGAGEKISRQQCAMMLFDKFRSLSRNFSIYGPYSHLIEKMI
;
A
#
# COMPACT_ATOMS: atom_id res chain seq x y z
N MET A 1 -31.36 35.93 -14.10
CA MET A 1 -30.70 34.72 -13.55
C MET A 1 -31.58 34.17 -12.44
N ALA A 2 -32.00 32.91 -12.52
CA ALA A 2 -32.82 32.27 -11.48
C ALA A 2 -31.93 31.80 -10.31
N ALA A 3 -32.34 32.08 -9.07
CA ALA A 3 -31.62 31.67 -7.88
C ALA A 3 -31.73 30.16 -7.65
N LEU A 4 -30.63 29.51 -7.27
CA LEU A 4 -30.60 28.10 -6.88
C LEU A 4 -31.42 27.90 -5.59
N ARG A 5 -32.35 26.93 -5.60
CA ARG A 5 -33.12 26.52 -4.43
C ARG A 5 -32.36 25.44 -3.66
N PHE A 6 -32.20 25.64 -2.36
CA PHE A 6 -31.49 24.71 -1.49
C PHE A 6 -32.43 23.74 -0.77
N PRO A 7 -31.97 22.50 -0.48
CA PRO A 7 -30.68 21.93 -0.88
C PRO A 7 -30.65 21.53 -2.37
N CYS A 8 -29.57 21.86 -3.09
CA CYS A 8 -29.35 21.42 -4.46
C CYS A 8 -28.04 20.63 -4.58
N THR A 9 -28.07 19.56 -5.38
CA THR A 9 -26.88 18.74 -5.67
C THR A 9 -26.16 19.33 -6.86
N ILE A 10 -24.97 19.89 -6.63
CA ILE A 10 -24.15 20.54 -7.68
C ILE A 10 -23.37 19.50 -8.50
N PHE A 11 -22.95 18.42 -7.84
CA PHE A 11 -22.23 17.32 -8.46
C PHE A 11 -22.59 16.00 -7.76
N LYS A 12 -22.77 14.95 -8.55
CA LYS A 12 -22.93 13.57 -8.08
C LYS A 12 -22.11 12.69 -9.00
N THR A 13 -21.28 11.82 -8.44
CA THR A 13 -20.50 10.86 -9.22
C THR A 13 -21.46 9.91 -9.94
N GLN A 14 -21.18 9.59 -11.20
CA GLN A 14 -21.99 8.63 -11.96
C GLN A 14 -21.81 7.22 -11.40
N ASN A 15 -20.58 6.85 -11.08
CA ASN A 15 -20.26 5.58 -10.43
C ASN A 15 -20.30 5.77 -8.91
N ARG A 16 -20.85 4.78 -8.21
CA ARG A 16 -20.84 4.75 -6.75
C ARG A 16 -19.41 4.44 -6.28
N MET A 17 -19.01 5.04 -5.16
CA MET A 17 -17.82 4.58 -4.44
C MET A 17 -18.06 3.10 -4.10
N ASP A 18 -17.11 2.23 -4.46
CA ASP A 18 -17.17 0.76 -4.33
C ASP A 18 -18.10 0.01 -5.31
N ASP A 19 -18.41 0.60 -6.47
CA ASP A 19 -19.06 -0.15 -7.56
C ASP A 19 -18.08 -1.11 -8.26
N TYR A 20 -17.90 -2.30 -7.69
CA TYR A 20 -17.06 -3.37 -8.25
C TYR A 20 -17.46 -3.80 -9.68
N GLY A 21 -18.67 -3.44 -10.13
CA GLY A 21 -19.15 -3.69 -11.50
C GLY A 21 -18.66 -2.67 -12.53
N ALA A 22 -18.15 -1.51 -12.08
CA ALA A 22 -17.64 -0.46 -12.94
C ALA A 22 -16.41 -0.93 -13.73
N GLU A 23 -16.29 -0.51 -15.00
CA GLU A 23 -15.21 -0.98 -15.89
C GLU A 23 -13.81 -0.79 -15.30
N GLY A 24 -13.55 0.33 -14.63
CA GLY A 24 -12.27 0.62 -13.98
C GLY A 24 -11.99 -0.17 -12.69
N MET A 25 -12.99 -0.84 -12.10
CA MET A 25 -12.83 -1.64 -10.88
C MET A 25 -12.69 -3.15 -11.18
N ARG A 26 -12.90 -3.58 -12.43
CA ARG A 26 -12.83 -5.01 -12.85
C ARG A 26 -11.42 -5.59 -12.92
N CYS A 27 -10.39 -4.75 -12.94
CA CYS A 27 -9.00 -5.17 -13.12
C CYS A 27 -8.18 -5.13 -11.81
N GLY A 28 -8.83 -4.97 -10.65
CA GLY A 28 -8.14 -4.80 -9.36
C GLY A 28 -7.74 -6.11 -8.66
N ASP A 29 -8.42 -7.20 -8.95
CA ASP A 29 -8.23 -8.48 -8.24
C ASP A 29 -7.07 -9.29 -8.84
N LEU A 30 -5.86 -8.93 -8.43
CA LEU A 30 -4.65 -9.67 -8.79
C LEU A 30 -4.38 -10.79 -7.79
N THR A 31 -4.16 -11.99 -8.31
CA THR A 31 -3.72 -13.12 -7.48
C THR A 31 -2.29 -12.91 -6.98
N GLU A 32 -1.94 -13.55 -5.86
CA GLU A 32 -0.55 -13.56 -5.36
C GLU A 32 0.46 -13.99 -6.43
N ALA A 33 0.12 -15.02 -7.22
CA ALA A 33 0.96 -15.50 -8.31
C ALA A 33 1.20 -14.40 -9.36
N GLN A 34 0.16 -13.65 -9.75
CA GLN A 34 0.28 -12.55 -10.71
C GLN A 34 1.10 -11.37 -10.16
N LEU A 35 0.92 -11.03 -8.88
CA LEU A 35 1.70 -9.99 -8.22
C LEU A 35 3.20 -10.34 -8.22
N LYS A 36 3.54 -11.61 -7.93
CA LYS A 36 4.91 -12.09 -7.93
C LYS A 36 5.49 -12.19 -9.34
N SER A 37 4.77 -12.79 -10.29
CA SER A 37 5.31 -13.07 -11.63
C SER A 37 5.35 -11.84 -12.54
N HIS A 38 4.25 -11.09 -12.63
CA HIS A 38 4.12 -9.99 -13.60
C HIS A 38 4.66 -8.67 -13.06
N TYR A 39 4.50 -8.43 -11.75
CA TYR A 39 4.89 -7.16 -11.13
C TYR A 39 6.14 -7.27 -10.26
N ARG A 40 6.72 -8.48 -10.10
CA ARG A 40 7.91 -8.73 -9.29
C ARG A 40 7.76 -8.22 -7.85
N LEU A 41 6.56 -8.38 -7.30
CA LEU A 41 6.24 -8.04 -5.92
C LEU A 41 6.52 -9.22 -4.98
N ASP A 42 7.56 -10.00 -5.25
CA ASP A 42 8.02 -11.08 -4.38
C ASP A 42 8.78 -10.56 -3.15
N TYR A 43 9.40 -9.38 -3.24
CA TYR A 43 10.08 -8.70 -2.13
C TYR A 43 9.56 -7.26 -1.96
N ILE A 44 8.61 -7.08 -1.02
CA ILE A 44 7.90 -5.79 -0.83
C ILE A 44 8.50 -4.97 0.32
N SER A 45 8.90 -5.62 1.41
CA SER A 45 9.40 -4.93 2.59
C SER A 45 10.48 -5.71 3.32
N ASP A 46 11.49 -5.00 3.81
CA ASP A 46 12.54 -5.50 4.69
C ASP A 46 12.07 -5.86 6.12
N HIS A 47 10.87 -5.44 6.52
CA HIS A 47 10.38 -5.59 7.89
C HIS A 47 9.26 -6.61 8.03
N VAL A 48 8.55 -6.91 6.94
CA VAL A 48 7.35 -7.73 6.96
C VAL A 48 7.13 -8.43 5.62
N ASP A 49 6.76 -9.70 5.67
CA ASP A 49 6.24 -10.45 4.53
C ASP A 49 4.70 -10.43 4.55
N PRO A 50 4.06 -9.75 3.59
CA PRO A 50 2.60 -9.66 3.54
C PRO A 50 1.89 -10.93 3.08
N TYR A 51 2.59 -11.84 2.40
CA TYR A 51 2.01 -13.11 1.94
C TYR A 51 1.94 -14.11 3.09
N MET A 52 2.99 -14.14 3.93
CA MET A 52 3.06 -15.06 5.08
C MET A 52 2.56 -14.43 6.38
N LEU A 53 2.33 -13.11 6.40
CA LEU A 53 2.01 -12.33 7.61
C LEU A 53 3.03 -12.56 8.73
N THR A 54 4.31 -12.49 8.37
CA THR A 54 5.43 -12.68 9.30
C THR A 54 6.31 -11.44 9.33
N ARG A 55 6.87 -11.14 10.50
CA ARG A 55 7.94 -10.14 10.62
C ARG A 55 9.25 -10.70 10.12
N LEU A 56 9.96 -9.85 9.37
CA LEU A 56 11.29 -10.13 8.89
C LEU A 56 12.32 -9.48 9.83
N SER A 57 13.39 -10.22 10.13
CA SER A 57 14.53 -9.66 10.85
C SER A 57 15.37 -8.84 9.89
N SER A 58 16.05 -7.80 10.40
CA SER A 58 17.08 -7.07 9.63
C SER A 58 18.18 -7.98 9.08
N MET A 59 18.38 -9.15 9.70
CA MET A 59 19.35 -10.16 9.27
C MET A 59 18.88 -11.01 8.09
N ASP A 60 17.57 -11.04 7.81
CA ASP A 60 16.94 -11.81 6.73
C ASP A 60 16.95 -11.05 5.39
N ARG A 61 17.56 -9.86 5.36
CA ARG A 61 17.71 -9.06 4.13
C ARG A 61 18.63 -9.76 3.15
N PRO A 62 18.33 -9.73 1.83
CA PRO A 62 19.17 -10.39 0.83
C PRO A 62 20.62 -9.87 0.80
N GLN A 63 20.86 -8.64 1.27
CA GLN A 63 22.18 -8.02 1.37
C GLN A 63 22.98 -8.43 2.64
N SER A 64 22.35 -9.09 3.60
CA SER A 64 22.98 -9.50 4.86
C SER A 64 23.81 -10.76 4.66
N MET A 65 25.03 -10.80 5.21
CA MET A 65 25.85 -12.03 5.24
C MET A 65 25.20 -13.16 6.06
N PHE A 66 24.20 -12.86 6.88
CA PHE A 66 23.50 -13.82 7.72
C PHE A 66 22.16 -14.30 7.13
N CYS A 67 21.79 -13.87 5.92
CA CYS A 67 20.48 -14.16 5.30
C CYS A 67 20.25 -15.66 5.03
N CYS A 68 21.34 -16.42 4.86
CA CYS A 68 21.31 -17.85 4.59
C CYS A 68 21.17 -18.71 5.86
N ASN A 69 21.16 -18.11 7.06
CA ASN A 69 20.89 -18.86 8.27
C ASN A 69 19.40 -19.16 8.32
N ARG A 70 19.05 -20.44 8.13
CA ARG A 70 17.68 -20.98 8.16
C ARG A 70 17.06 -20.79 9.54
N ARG A 71 16.69 -19.56 9.88
CA ARG A 71 15.94 -19.22 11.09
C ARG A 71 14.49 -19.67 10.88
N GLY A 72 13.86 -20.07 11.99
CA GLY A 72 12.46 -20.49 11.97
C GLY A 72 11.53 -19.41 11.44
N ALA A 73 10.28 -19.78 11.13
CA ALA A 73 9.26 -18.83 10.68
C ALA A 73 9.20 -17.63 11.65
N GLY A 74 9.38 -16.42 11.13
CA GLY A 74 9.36 -15.19 11.90
C GLY A 74 8.05 -15.00 12.69
N GLU A 75 8.04 -14.04 13.61
CA GLU A 75 6.86 -13.73 14.43
C GLU A 75 5.64 -13.49 13.52
N LYS A 76 4.57 -14.26 13.74
CA LYS A 76 3.30 -14.06 13.02
C LYS A 76 2.64 -12.76 13.51
N ILE A 77 2.14 -11.97 12.57
CA ILE A 77 1.46 -10.71 12.85
C ILE A 77 0.04 -10.72 12.30
N SER A 78 -0.80 -9.82 12.81
CA SER A 78 -2.15 -9.66 12.26
C SER A 78 -2.11 -8.93 10.91
N ARG A 79 -3.14 -9.14 10.08
CA ARG A 79 -3.28 -8.44 8.79
C ARG A 79 -3.32 -6.91 8.97
N GLN A 80 -3.96 -6.42 10.04
CA GLN A 80 -4.02 -4.99 10.36
C GLN A 80 -2.63 -4.44 10.70
N GLN A 81 -1.85 -5.18 11.52
CA GLN A 81 -0.49 -4.80 11.85
C GLN A 81 0.42 -4.81 10.62
N CYS A 82 0.27 -5.82 9.74
CA CYS A 82 0.99 -5.89 8.48
C CYS A 82 0.70 -4.67 7.59
N ALA A 83 -0.58 -4.32 7.42
CA ALA A 83 -0.98 -3.15 6.64
C ALA A 83 -0.41 -1.86 7.24
N MET A 84 -0.53 -1.67 8.55
CA MET A 84 0.02 -0.51 9.26
C MET A 84 1.53 -0.37 9.01
N MET A 85 2.30 -1.46 9.15
CA MET A 85 3.75 -1.44 8.90
C MET A 85 4.10 -1.11 7.43
N LEU A 86 3.32 -1.60 6.46
CA LEU A 86 3.52 -1.28 5.05
C LEU A 86 3.23 0.19 4.74
N PHE A 87 2.13 0.74 5.25
CA PHE A 87 1.79 2.15 5.07
C PHE A 87 2.79 3.07 5.77
N ASP A 88 3.26 2.70 6.96
CA ASP A 88 4.31 3.44 7.67
C ASP A 88 5.60 3.50 6.84
N LYS A 89 6.01 2.37 6.25
CA LYS A 89 7.19 2.33 5.38
C LYS A 89 6.97 3.16 4.12
N PHE A 90 5.80 3.03 3.48
CA PHE A 90 5.46 3.80 2.28
C PHE A 90 5.52 5.30 2.55
N ARG A 91 4.93 5.76 3.66
CA ARG A 91 4.98 7.14 4.12
C ARG A 91 6.41 7.62 4.39
N SER A 92 7.26 6.80 4.99
CA SER A 92 8.66 7.17 5.20
C SER A 92 9.43 7.27 3.89
N LEU A 93 9.18 6.38 2.92
CA LEU A 93 9.86 6.37 1.62
C LEU A 93 9.36 7.46 0.68
N SER A 94 8.09 7.87 0.79
CA SER A 94 7.49 8.89 -0.06
C SER A 94 8.17 10.25 0.07
N ARG A 95 8.77 10.55 1.24
CA ARG A 95 9.60 11.74 1.49
C ARG A 95 10.68 11.96 0.44
N ASN A 96 11.29 10.87 -0.06
CA ASN A 96 12.34 10.95 -1.07
C ASN A 96 11.82 11.45 -2.43
N PHE A 97 10.51 11.41 -2.66
CA PHE A 97 9.87 11.90 -3.88
C PHE A 97 9.29 13.31 -3.72
N SER A 98 9.31 13.87 -2.51
CA SER A 98 8.77 15.20 -2.20
C SER A 98 9.82 16.13 -1.60
N ILE A 99 11.10 15.91 -1.93
CA ILE A 99 12.25 16.66 -1.36
C ILE A 99 12.12 18.17 -1.60
N TYR A 100 11.53 18.58 -2.72
CA TYR A 100 11.38 19.99 -3.11
C TYR A 100 9.92 20.36 -3.34
N GLY A 101 9.57 21.60 -2.98
CA GLY A 101 8.28 22.21 -3.23
C GLY A 101 7.51 22.62 -1.97
N PRO A 102 6.55 23.56 -2.08
CA PRO A 102 5.81 24.10 -0.94
C PRO A 102 4.89 23.06 -0.26
N TYR A 103 4.59 21.97 -0.96
CA TYR A 103 3.68 20.90 -0.54
C TYR A 103 4.42 19.60 -0.15
N SER A 104 5.74 19.66 0.04
CA SER A 104 6.58 18.51 0.41
C SER A 104 6.06 17.74 1.62
N HIS A 105 5.52 18.46 2.60
CA HIS A 105 4.97 17.92 3.84
C HIS A 105 3.53 17.37 3.71
N LEU A 106 2.84 17.62 2.60
CA LEU A 106 1.47 17.14 2.39
C LEU A 106 1.43 15.66 2.05
N ILE A 107 2.42 15.14 1.31
CA ILE A 107 2.43 13.73 0.88
C ILE A 107 2.38 12.77 2.07
N GLU A 108 3.07 13.10 3.17
CA GLU A 108 3.09 12.30 4.38
C GLU A 108 1.77 12.33 5.16
N LYS A 109 1.02 13.43 5.05
CA LYS A 109 -0.27 13.60 5.71
C LYS A 109 -1.39 12.90 4.94
N MET A 110 -1.17 12.62 3.66
CA MET A 110 -2.12 11.96 2.77
C MET A 110 -1.98 10.44 2.73
N ILE A 111 -0.88 9.91 3.27
CA ILE A 111 -0.58 8.47 3.38
C ILE A 111 -0.79 8.03 4.83
#